data_AF-A0A3R8K5E0-F1
#
_entry.id   AF-A0A3R8K5E0-F1
#
_cell.length_a   1.000
_cell.length_b   1.000
_cell.length_c   1.000
_cell.angle_alpha   90.00
_cell.angle_beta   90.00
_cell.angle_gamma   90.00
#
_symmetry.space_group_name_H-M   'P 1'
#
loop_
_entity.id
_entity.type
_entity.pdbx_description
1 polymer ?
#
loop_
_entity_poly.entity_id
_entity_poly.type
_entity_poly.pdbx_seq_one_letter_code
_entity_poly.pdbx_strand_id
1 'polypeptide(L)'
;MASIQLSGLISGLDWETFVDDMLQLQRVPITNLQTKQTENTSKISALNTLNSYLANLRTATKSLQGDGVFNARTVTSSNTAWTASATAGTATGTCTFNVTSLATASKLTGAARISNGLASSAEDARNLTLATLPTTTAVTAGTLTINGVKVTLAVTDTLGDVFDKIATATNNAVTAAYDPATDGITLTSTDGTTPIVLGAANDTSNFLTVAKLHAPPTGDATSISSSASLGRTVTTTALANAGLSTPITAVTEGDGTGSFTLNGVQIDYNANTDSLTTLIKRINASGAGVTATYDSTNDSVVLTNNSTGSLGITLANDTGGLLTSLGLTPGAGAATKLGDNAVFTLNGGPAITSTSNTLTAADHGITGLTLNLAATGSGTLTIGADTETMRSAIDTFVSAYNAMQSYIDTITATNVSGTTVTSSTLSKNREVQNWATQLRSTVFASINGLDDTVSRITDLGLDFKGTSSQLNITDSAKLDAALRNNPDGVAAFFSTGSTGFAARLDTLLNNYIGATGTGGQIKDQTNALAKANTKIDDQIAALEKRIEAQRVRMEATFIAMESSISKYNQMQTLLENALGTNKDDKK
;
A
#
# COMPACT_ATOMS: atom_id res chain seq x y z
N MET A 1 -3.75 30.58 63.61
CA MET A 1 -4.63 30.11 64.70
C MET A 1 -6.05 30.26 64.21
N ALA A 2 -6.78 29.17 64.03
CA ALA A 2 -8.17 29.20 63.60
C ALA A 2 -9.04 29.68 64.76
N SER A 3 -9.40 30.97 64.76
CA SER A 3 -10.49 31.47 65.59
C SER A 3 -11.79 30.98 64.97
N ILE A 4 -12.48 30.07 65.66
CA ILE A 4 -13.88 29.74 65.37
C ILE A 4 -14.67 31.03 65.65
N GLN A 5 -14.93 31.83 64.61
CA GLN A 5 -15.86 32.94 64.67
C GLN A 5 -17.26 32.35 64.46
N LEU A 6 -18.02 32.27 65.54
CA LEU A 6 -19.36 31.70 65.56
C LEU A 6 -20.34 32.81 65.16
N SER A 7 -20.64 32.90 63.87
CA SER A 7 -21.61 33.84 63.28
C SER A 7 -22.94 33.83 64.06
N GLY A 8 -23.46 35.01 64.42
CA GLY A 8 -24.84 35.17 64.88
C GLY A 8 -25.14 34.88 66.36
N LEU A 9 -24.15 34.58 67.20
CA LEU A 9 -24.42 34.15 68.60
C LEU A 9 -24.96 35.28 69.51
N ILE A 10 -24.71 36.55 69.20
CA ILE A 10 -25.05 37.69 70.07
C ILE A 10 -26.30 38.45 69.62
N SER A 11 -26.58 38.54 68.32
CA SER A 11 -27.75 39.27 67.78
C SER A 11 -28.80 38.40 67.08
N GLY A 12 -28.52 37.11 66.83
CA GLY A 12 -29.40 36.22 66.06
C GLY A 12 -29.51 36.56 64.57
N LEU A 13 -28.63 37.40 64.03
CA LEU A 13 -28.60 37.78 62.61
C LEU A 13 -27.57 36.93 61.86
N ASP A 14 -28.02 36.19 60.85
CA ASP A 14 -27.15 35.50 59.90
C ASP A 14 -26.65 36.50 58.85
N TRP A 15 -25.62 37.24 59.22
CA TRP A 15 -25.06 38.28 58.36
C TRP A 15 -24.23 37.68 57.21
N GLU A 16 -23.75 36.43 57.33
CA GLU A 16 -23.00 35.75 56.27
C GLU A 16 -23.87 35.54 55.02
N THR A 17 -25.08 35.01 55.20
CA THR A 17 -26.02 34.82 54.09
C THR A 17 -26.47 36.15 53.47
N PHE A 18 -26.68 37.19 54.29
CA PHE A 18 -26.98 38.53 53.79
C PHE A 18 -25.83 39.15 52.98
N VAL A 19 -24.58 38.98 53.44
CA VAL A 19 -23.38 39.43 52.71
C VAL A 19 -23.30 38.69 51.38
N ASP A 20 -23.50 37.37 51.36
CA ASP A 20 -23.45 36.57 50.14
C ASP A 20 -24.54 36.94 49.13
N ASP A 21 -25.79 37.17 49.56
CA ASP A 21 -26.89 37.62 48.70
C ASP A 21 -26.58 38.99 48.05
N MET A 22 -26.04 39.93 48.84
CA MET A 22 -25.65 41.24 48.33
C MET A 22 -24.49 41.15 47.33
N LEU A 23 -23.50 40.29 47.58
CA LEU A 23 -22.39 40.04 46.67
C LEU A 23 -22.85 39.32 45.40
N GLN A 24 -23.89 38.49 45.46
CA GLN A 24 -24.46 37.82 44.29
C GLN A 24 -25.06 38.82 43.29
N LEU A 25 -25.80 39.84 43.76
CA LEU A 25 -26.29 40.91 42.89
C LEU A 25 -25.14 41.71 42.27
N GLN A 26 -24.05 41.93 43.02
CA GLN A 26 -22.85 42.60 42.51
C GLN A 26 -22.09 41.79 41.45
N ARG A 27 -22.38 40.48 41.31
CA ARG A 27 -21.81 39.60 40.27
C ARG A 27 -22.53 39.66 38.91
N VAL A 28 -23.69 40.31 38.78
CA VAL A 28 -24.42 40.42 37.49
C VAL A 28 -23.55 40.93 36.33
N PRO A 29 -22.70 41.96 36.48
CA PRO A 29 -21.79 42.39 35.42
C PRO A 29 -20.79 41.30 35.01
N ILE A 30 -20.31 40.49 35.94
CA ILE A 30 -19.44 39.34 35.66
C ILE A 30 -20.19 38.32 34.81
N THR A 31 -21.43 37.97 35.16
CA THR A 31 -22.26 37.04 34.38
C THR A 31 -22.48 37.54 32.94
N ASN A 32 -22.70 38.85 32.75
CA ASN A 32 -22.85 39.44 31.42
C ASN A 32 -21.54 39.35 30.61
N LEU A 33 -20.40 39.59 31.25
CA LEU A 33 -19.07 39.46 30.64
C LEU A 33 -18.75 38.00 30.27
N GLN A 34 -19.05 37.04 31.15
CA GLN A 34 -18.92 35.61 30.88
C GLN A 34 -19.81 35.14 29.72
N THR A 35 -21.03 35.66 29.65
CA THR A 35 -21.93 35.43 28.51
C THR A 35 -21.29 35.94 27.22
N LYS A 36 -20.72 37.16 27.25
CA LYS A 36 -20.02 37.74 26.09
C LYS A 36 -18.80 36.93 25.66
N GLN A 37 -18.03 36.44 26.62
CA GLN A 37 -16.88 35.58 26.35
C GLN A 37 -17.33 34.28 25.66
N THR A 38 -18.40 33.66 26.17
CA THR A 38 -18.99 32.43 25.58
C THR A 38 -19.48 32.66 24.15
N GLU A 39 -20.13 33.81 23.89
CA GLU A 39 -20.50 34.20 22.52
C GLU A 39 -19.28 34.33 21.61
N ASN A 40 -18.23 35.01 22.06
CA ASN A 40 -17.01 35.21 21.28
C ASN A 40 -16.29 33.88 21.00
N THR A 41 -16.21 32.99 21.98
CA THR A 41 -15.65 31.64 21.82
C THR A 41 -16.45 30.83 20.80
N SER A 42 -17.78 30.92 20.84
CA SER A 42 -18.64 30.25 19.85
C SER A 42 -18.41 30.79 18.43
N LYS A 43 -18.20 32.10 18.28
CA LYS A 43 -17.82 32.73 16.99
C LYS A 43 -16.46 32.27 16.50
N ILE A 44 -15.47 32.17 17.39
CA ILE A 44 -14.13 31.64 17.04
C ILE A 44 -14.26 30.20 16.52
N SER A 45 -15.00 29.34 17.20
CA SER A 45 -15.25 27.96 16.75
C SER A 45 -15.93 27.91 15.37
N ALA A 46 -16.94 28.74 15.14
CA ALA A 46 -17.62 28.80 13.85
C ALA A 46 -16.68 29.27 12.71
N LEU A 47 -15.85 30.28 12.97
CA LEU A 47 -14.87 30.78 12.01
C LEU A 47 -13.76 29.76 11.71
N ASN A 48 -13.30 29.02 12.71
CA ASN A 48 -12.32 27.94 12.50
C ASN A 48 -12.90 26.80 11.65
N THR A 49 -14.17 26.43 11.87
CA THR A 49 -14.84 25.44 11.03
C THR A 49 -15.02 25.95 9.60
N LEU A 50 -15.39 27.22 9.42
CA LEU A 50 -15.45 27.85 8.10
C LEU A 50 -14.08 27.81 7.40
N ASN A 51 -12.99 28.07 8.12
CA ASN A 51 -11.63 27.98 7.61
C ASN A 51 -11.35 26.57 7.04
N SER A 52 -11.77 25.51 7.74
CA SER A 52 -11.63 24.13 7.26
C SER A 52 -12.42 23.88 5.97
N TYR A 53 -13.66 24.38 5.87
CA TYR A 53 -14.44 24.27 4.63
C TYR A 53 -13.80 25.01 3.46
N LEU A 54 -13.26 26.22 3.69
CA LEU A 54 -12.55 26.99 2.68
C LEU A 54 -11.22 26.34 2.27
N ALA A 55 -10.51 25.71 3.21
CA ALA A 55 -9.31 24.93 2.92
C ALA A 55 -9.63 23.71 2.05
N ASN A 56 -10.72 22.99 2.36
CA ASN A 56 -11.19 21.87 1.54
C ASN A 56 -11.60 22.33 0.13
N LEU A 57 -12.29 23.47 0.03
CA LEU A 57 -12.62 24.08 -1.26
C LEU A 57 -11.35 24.44 -2.04
N ARG A 58 -10.32 25.00 -1.39
CA ARG A 58 -9.03 25.27 -2.04
C ARG A 58 -8.42 24.00 -2.58
N THR A 59 -8.37 22.93 -1.80
CA THR A 59 -7.82 21.64 -2.24
C THR A 59 -8.57 21.11 -3.46
N ALA A 60 -9.90 21.09 -3.42
CA ALA A 60 -10.71 20.64 -4.55
C ALA A 60 -10.51 21.54 -5.80
N THR A 61 -10.35 22.85 -5.59
CA THR A 61 -10.05 23.82 -6.66
C THR A 61 -8.69 23.54 -7.31
N LYS A 62 -7.66 23.22 -6.51
CA LYS A 62 -6.34 22.86 -7.01
C LYS A 62 -6.34 21.53 -7.76
N SER A 63 -7.16 20.56 -7.34
CA SER A 63 -7.32 19.30 -8.07
C SER A 63 -7.84 19.51 -9.50
N LEU A 64 -8.64 20.55 -9.75
CA LEU A 64 -9.06 20.92 -11.12
C LEU A 64 -7.91 21.46 -11.99
N GLN A 65 -6.80 21.87 -11.38
CA GLN A 65 -5.58 22.27 -12.09
C GLN A 65 -4.57 21.13 -12.21
N GLY A 66 -4.91 19.93 -11.74
CA GLY A 66 -4.00 18.79 -11.80
C GLY A 66 -3.57 18.49 -13.23
N ASP A 67 -2.28 18.35 -13.45
CA ASP A 67 -1.74 17.89 -14.72
C ASP A 67 -2.39 16.54 -15.09
N GLY A 68 -2.86 16.41 -16.32
CA GLY A 68 -3.42 15.15 -16.78
C GLY A 68 -4.94 14.99 -16.59
N VAL A 69 -5.60 15.82 -15.77
CA VAL A 69 -7.01 15.59 -15.40
C VAL A 69 -7.95 15.74 -16.60
N PHE A 70 -7.92 16.89 -17.26
CA PHE A 70 -8.84 17.19 -18.37
C PHE A 70 -8.37 16.71 -19.73
N ASN A 71 -7.14 16.22 -19.83
CA ASN A 71 -6.63 15.50 -21.00
C ASN A 71 -6.44 14.00 -20.72
N ALA A 72 -7.08 13.47 -19.66
CA ALA A 72 -7.10 12.05 -19.34
C ALA A 72 -7.67 11.22 -20.49
N ARG A 73 -7.15 9.99 -20.63
CA ARG A 73 -7.48 9.07 -21.72
C ARG A 73 -7.84 7.70 -21.16
N THR A 74 -8.82 7.09 -21.79
CA THR A 74 -9.20 5.70 -21.56
C THR A 74 -9.01 4.90 -22.85
N VAL A 75 -8.68 3.62 -22.72
CA VAL A 75 -8.53 2.72 -23.86
C VAL A 75 -9.42 1.51 -23.66
N THR A 76 -10.27 1.23 -24.63
CA THR A 76 -11.03 -0.02 -24.68
C THR A 76 -10.46 -0.90 -25.80
N SER A 77 -10.38 -2.22 -25.54
CA SER A 77 -9.90 -3.21 -26.51
C SER A 77 -11.05 -4.13 -26.91
N SER A 78 -11.20 -4.41 -28.21
CA SER A 78 -12.11 -5.46 -28.68
C SER A 78 -11.59 -6.87 -28.41
N ASN A 79 -10.30 -7.03 -28.10
CA ASN A 79 -9.69 -8.29 -27.72
C ASN A 79 -9.49 -8.32 -26.19
N THR A 80 -10.23 -9.20 -25.51
CA THR A 80 -10.27 -9.30 -24.05
C THR A 80 -9.02 -9.93 -23.44
N ALA A 81 -8.18 -10.60 -24.25
CA ALA A 81 -6.89 -11.11 -23.80
C ALA A 81 -5.82 -10.00 -23.71
N TRP A 82 -6.09 -8.81 -24.22
CA TRP A 82 -5.13 -7.70 -24.22
C TRP A 82 -5.53 -6.63 -23.22
N THR A 83 -4.54 -5.95 -22.67
CA THR A 83 -4.76 -4.74 -21.88
C THR A 83 -4.03 -3.58 -22.54
N ALA A 84 -4.62 -2.39 -22.50
CA ALA A 84 -4.03 -1.20 -23.09
C ALA A 84 -4.26 0.00 -22.18
N SER A 85 -3.33 0.94 -22.20
CA SER A 85 -3.43 2.20 -21.48
C SER A 85 -2.93 3.34 -22.36
N ALA A 86 -3.44 4.54 -22.12
CA ALA A 86 -3.03 5.75 -22.79
C ALA A 86 -2.72 6.82 -21.75
N THR A 87 -1.57 7.47 -21.87
CA THR A 87 -1.23 8.61 -21.02
C THR A 87 -2.12 9.81 -21.38
N ALA A 88 -2.24 10.76 -20.46
CA ALA A 88 -2.95 12.01 -20.72
C ALA A 88 -2.37 12.72 -21.96
N GLY A 89 -3.24 13.28 -22.80
CA GLY A 89 -2.88 13.93 -24.06
C GLY A 89 -2.62 12.99 -25.24
N THR A 90 -2.66 11.67 -25.07
CA THR A 90 -2.62 10.73 -26.20
C THR A 90 -3.72 11.06 -27.21
N ALA A 91 -3.42 11.01 -28.51
CA ALA A 91 -4.41 11.29 -29.55
C ALA A 91 -5.59 10.32 -29.46
N THR A 92 -6.82 10.84 -29.55
CA THR A 92 -8.03 10.02 -29.56
C THR A 92 -8.24 9.40 -30.94
N GLY A 93 -8.92 8.26 -30.98
CA GLY A 93 -9.19 7.54 -32.22
C GLY A 93 -9.18 6.03 -32.04
N THR A 94 -9.24 5.32 -33.16
CA THR A 94 -9.17 3.86 -33.19
C THR A 94 -7.92 3.38 -33.89
N CYS A 95 -7.36 2.27 -33.42
CA CYS A 95 -6.27 1.58 -34.10
C CYS A 95 -6.44 0.07 -33.98
N THR A 96 -6.16 -0.67 -35.05
CA THR A 96 -6.31 -2.12 -35.10
C THR A 96 -4.95 -2.78 -35.12
N PHE A 97 -4.72 -3.65 -34.14
CA PHE A 97 -3.55 -4.50 -34.05
C PHE A 97 -3.90 -5.91 -34.48
N ASN A 98 -3.03 -6.55 -35.27
CA ASN A 98 -3.10 -7.97 -35.56
C ASN A 98 -1.78 -8.64 -35.22
N VAL A 99 -1.78 -9.44 -34.16
CA VAL A 99 -0.62 -10.13 -33.58
C VAL A 99 -0.58 -11.56 -34.06
N THR A 100 0.54 -11.93 -34.67
CA THR A 100 0.76 -13.27 -35.28
C THR A 100 1.73 -14.13 -34.48
N SER A 101 2.60 -13.51 -33.68
CA SER A 101 3.53 -14.18 -32.77
C SER A 101 3.70 -13.35 -31.50
N LEU A 102 3.90 -14.03 -30.37
CA LEU A 102 4.28 -13.40 -29.10
C LEU A 102 5.79 -13.49 -28.89
N ALA A 103 6.34 -12.53 -28.16
CA ALA A 103 7.72 -12.59 -27.73
C ALA A 103 7.88 -13.67 -26.65
N THR A 104 8.90 -14.52 -26.77
CA THR A 104 9.24 -15.54 -25.78
C THR A 104 10.67 -15.34 -25.28
N ALA A 105 11.01 -15.83 -24.09
CA ALA A 105 12.35 -15.69 -23.53
C ALA A 105 13.30 -16.75 -24.05
N SER A 106 14.55 -16.37 -24.33
CA SER A 106 15.63 -17.32 -24.64
C SER A 106 16.02 -18.14 -23.41
N LYS A 107 16.43 -19.37 -23.66
CA LYS A 107 16.85 -20.34 -22.65
C LYS A 107 18.17 -20.99 -23.03
N LEU A 108 19.10 -21.06 -22.09
CA LEU A 108 20.31 -21.89 -22.18
C LEU A 108 20.17 -23.02 -21.16
N THR A 109 20.12 -24.25 -21.64
CA THR A 109 20.00 -25.46 -20.81
C THR A 109 21.36 -26.13 -20.79
N GLY A 110 21.94 -26.29 -19.60
CA GLY A 110 23.17 -27.04 -19.42
C GLY A 110 23.00 -28.51 -19.78
N ALA A 111 24.11 -29.21 -19.93
CA ALA A 111 24.13 -30.65 -20.15
C ALA A 111 23.34 -31.40 -19.07
N ALA A 112 22.72 -32.52 -19.44
CA ALA A 112 22.10 -33.41 -18.46
C ALA A 112 23.18 -34.15 -17.65
N ARG A 113 22.85 -34.53 -16.41
CA ARG A 113 23.70 -35.35 -15.54
C ARG A 113 25.04 -34.67 -15.22
N ILE A 114 24.98 -33.46 -14.68
CA ILE A 114 26.18 -32.74 -14.23
C ILE A 114 26.80 -33.36 -12.96
N SER A 115 26.12 -34.31 -12.30
CA SER A 115 26.65 -35.10 -11.18
C SER A 115 27.34 -36.38 -11.63
N ASN A 116 28.18 -36.94 -10.75
CA ASN A 116 28.79 -38.28 -10.87
C ASN A 116 27.77 -39.44 -10.76
N GLY A 117 26.47 -39.15 -10.73
CA GLY A 117 25.46 -40.13 -10.38
C GLY A 117 25.50 -40.50 -8.89
N LEU A 118 24.97 -41.67 -8.54
CA LEU A 118 25.05 -42.21 -7.18
C LEU A 118 26.50 -42.49 -6.78
N ALA A 119 27.28 -43.12 -7.65
CA ALA A 119 28.69 -43.41 -7.41
C ALA A 119 29.51 -43.59 -8.69
N SER A 120 30.83 -43.46 -8.57
CA SER A 120 31.80 -43.66 -9.65
C SER A 120 32.02 -45.13 -10.04
N SER A 121 31.62 -46.08 -9.21
CA SER A 121 31.73 -47.53 -9.47
C SER A 121 30.53 -48.28 -8.89
N ALA A 122 30.28 -49.51 -9.37
CA ALA A 122 29.22 -50.36 -8.85
C ALA A 122 29.45 -50.74 -7.38
N GLU A 123 30.70 -50.92 -7.01
CA GLU A 123 31.18 -51.31 -5.69
C GLU A 123 31.00 -50.16 -4.70
N ASP A 124 31.35 -48.93 -5.09
CA ASP A 124 31.10 -47.75 -4.28
C ASP A 124 29.60 -47.52 -4.08
N ALA A 125 28.80 -47.71 -5.14
CA ALA A 125 27.35 -47.59 -5.07
C ALA A 125 26.75 -48.54 -4.03
N ARG A 126 27.26 -49.78 -3.95
CA ARG A 126 26.81 -50.77 -2.96
C ARG A 126 27.06 -50.33 -1.51
N ASN A 127 28.03 -49.45 -1.25
CA ASN A 127 28.34 -48.96 0.09
C ASN A 127 27.51 -47.73 0.51
N LEU A 128 26.72 -47.15 -0.40
CA LEU A 128 25.89 -45.97 -0.10
C LEU A 128 24.68 -46.34 0.75
N THR A 129 24.48 -45.62 1.84
CA THR A 129 23.30 -45.80 2.71
C THR A 129 22.07 -45.14 2.10
N LEU A 130 20.90 -45.79 2.18
CA LEU A 130 19.64 -45.28 1.63
C LEU A 130 19.26 -43.90 2.19
N ALA A 131 19.58 -43.62 3.45
CA ALA A 131 19.35 -42.32 4.09
C ALA A 131 20.13 -41.16 3.45
N THR A 132 21.25 -41.45 2.79
CA THR A 132 22.19 -40.45 2.25
C THR A 132 22.29 -40.45 0.74
N LEU A 133 21.47 -41.26 0.04
CA LEU A 133 21.50 -41.30 -1.41
C LEU A 133 21.23 -39.92 -2.01
N PRO A 134 22.09 -39.43 -2.92
CA PRO A 134 21.88 -38.14 -3.59
C PRO A 134 20.83 -38.29 -4.72
N THR A 135 19.62 -38.74 -4.38
CA THR A 135 18.49 -38.92 -5.31
C THR A 135 17.51 -37.76 -5.24
N THR A 136 16.64 -37.55 -6.24
CA THR A 136 15.65 -36.44 -6.25
C THR A 136 14.76 -36.42 -5.00
N THR A 137 14.41 -37.60 -4.48
CA THR A 137 13.59 -37.78 -3.27
C THR A 137 14.29 -38.75 -2.33
N ALA A 138 14.22 -38.51 -1.02
CA ALA A 138 14.76 -39.42 -0.02
C ALA A 138 14.00 -40.75 -0.02
N VAL A 139 14.71 -41.85 0.22
CA VAL A 139 14.10 -43.19 0.34
C VAL A 139 13.43 -43.33 1.70
N THR A 140 12.23 -43.91 1.73
CA THR A 140 11.49 -44.26 2.94
C THR A 140 11.66 -45.73 3.28
N ALA A 141 11.84 -46.03 4.57
CA ALA A 141 11.78 -47.40 5.07
C ALA A 141 10.38 -48.00 4.83
N GLY A 142 10.31 -49.32 4.78
CA GLY A 142 9.05 -50.04 4.57
C GLY A 142 9.27 -51.35 3.83
N THR A 143 8.23 -51.86 3.20
CA THR A 143 8.29 -53.05 2.35
C THR A 143 8.07 -52.68 0.89
N LEU A 144 8.80 -53.34 0.01
CA LEU A 144 8.50 -53.41 -1.42
C LEU A 144 8.27 -54.87 -1.81
N THR A 145 7.59 -55.11 -2.92
CA THR A 145 7.30 -56.47 -3.40
C THR A 145 8.01 -56.73 -4.73
N ILE A 146 8.69 -57.88 -4.86
CA ILE A 146 9.29 -58.37 -6.11
C ILE A 146 8.90 -59.84 -6.28
N ASN A 147 8.35 -60.19 -7.46
CA ASN A 147 7.84 -61.53 -7.78
C ASN A 147 6.89 -62.09 -6.70
N GLY A 148 6.05 -61.21 -6.12
CA GLY A 148 5.09 -61.56 -5.07
C GLY A 148 5.69 -61.75 -3.67
N VAL A 149 7.01 -61.60 -3.50
CA VAL A 149 7.68 -61.70 -2.20
C VAL A 149 8.01 -60.32 -1.64
N LYS A 150 7.80 -60.14 -0.33
CA LYS A 150 8.09 -58.89 0.38
C LYS A 150 9.58 -58.77 0.72
N VAL A 151 10.15 -57.61 0.43
CA VAL A 151 11.49 -57.19 0.80
C VAL A 151 11.37 -56.02 1.77
N THR A 152 11.88 -56.18 3.00
CA THR A 152 11.84 -55.13 4.03
C THR A 152 13.11 -54.29 4.01
N LEU A 153 12.95 -52.98 3.82
CA LEU A 153 14.02 -52.00 3.77
C LEU A 153 14.00 -51.06 4.99
N ALA A 154 15.17 -50.78 5.53
CA ALA A 154 15.44 -49.73 6.50
C ALA A 154 16.28 -48.63 5.84
N VAL A 155 16.11 -47.37 6.25
CA VAL A 155 16.93 -46.26 5.70
C VAL A 155 18.42 -46.38 6.04
N THR A 156 18.77 -47.21 7.03
CA THR A 156 20.15 -47.55 7.40
C THR A 156 20.77 -48.64 6.51
N ASP A 157 19.97 -49.30 5.67
CA ASP A 157 20.49 -50.27 4.70
C ASP A 157 21.38 -49.55 3.69
N THR A 158 22.42 -50.23 3.24
CA THR A 158 23.19 -49.85 2.06
C THR A 158 22.47 -50.30 0.79
N LEU A 159 22.82 -49.71 -0.36
CA LEU A 159 22.29 -50.16 -1.64
C LEU A 159 22.68 -51.63 -1.92
N GLY A 160 23.86 -52.05 -1.47
CA GLY A 160 24.29 -53.45 -1.47
C GLY A 160 23.36 -54.33 -0.61
N ASP A 161 23.01 -53.90 0.60
CA ASP A 161 22.06 -54.61 1.45
C ASP A 161 20.69 -54.75 0.77
N VAL A 162 20.23 -53.72 0.06
CA VAL A 162 18.98 -53.80 -0.72
C VAL A 162 19.10 -54.87 -1.80
N PHE A 163 20.19 -54.87 -2.58
CA PHE A 163 20.41 -55.85 -3.62
C PHE A 163 20.45 -57.28 -3.06
N ASP A 164 21.12 -57.48 -1.92
CA ASP A 164 21.24 -58.77 -1.28
C ASP A 164 19.92 -59.23 -0.63
N LYS A 165 19.12 -58.30 -0.10
CA LYS A 165 17.78 -58.58 0.40
C LYS A 165 16.82 -58.96 -0.71
N ILE A 166 16.91 -58.33 -1.89
CA ILE A 166 16.14 -58.70 -3.08
C ILE A 166 16.52 -60.12 -3.53
N ALA A 167 17.81 -60.39 -3.67
CA ALA A 167 18.29 -61.72 -4.05
C ALA A 167 17.85 -62.78 -3.03
N THR A 168 18.03 -62.51 -1.73
CA THR A 168 17.64 -63.45 -0.66
C THR A 168 16.14 -63.70 -0.64
N ALA A 169 15.30 -62.66 -0.69
CA ALA A 169 13.85 -62.80 -0.64
C ALA A 169 13.30 -63.56 -1.86
N THR A 170 13.94 -63.43 -3.02
CA THR A 170 13.55 -64.12 -4.26
C THR A 170 14.24 -65.47 -4.45
N ASN A 171 14.97 -65.99 -3.47
CA ASN A 171 15.80 -67.20 -3.58
C ASN A 171 16.79 -67.17 -4.78
N ASN A 172 17.41 -66.01 -5.00
CA ASN A 172 18.31 -65.69 -6.10
C ASN A 172 17.67 -65.74 -7.51
N ALA A 173 16.34 -65.72 -7.60
CA ALA A 173 15.65 -65.62 -8.89
C ALA A 173 15.83 -64.25 -9.54
N VAL A 174 15.97 -63.18 -8.74
CA VAL A 174 16.20 -61.81 -9.21
C VAL A 174 17.48 -61.27 -8.59
N THR A 175 18.37 -60.75 -9.42
CA THR A 175 19.58 -60.03 -8.97
C THR A 175 19.47 -58.55 -9.33
N ALA A 176 20.18 -57.70 -8.59
CA ALA A 176 20.22 -56.26 -8.81
C ALA A 176 21.67 -55.80 -8.98
N ALA A 177 21.90 -54.89 -9.92
CA ALA A 177 23.20 -54.27 -10.16
C ALA A 177 23.04 -52.78 -10.44
N TYR A 178 24.06 -51.99 -10.10
CA TYR A 178 24.16 -50.59 -10.47
C TYR A 178 25.15 -50.43 -11.62
N ASP A 179 24.79 -49.63 -12.63
CA ASP A 179 25.66 -49.25 -13.74
C ASP A 179 26.04 -47.76 -13.63
N PRO A 180 27.32 -47.42 -13.36
CA PRO A 180 27.76 -46.03 -13.27
C PRO A 180 27.67 -45.26 -14.60
N ALA A 181 27.69 -45.93 -15.76
CA ALA A 181 27.60 -45.25 -17.05
C ALA A 181 26.18 -44.69 -17.29
N THR A 182 25.15 -45.47 -16.95
CA THR A 182 23.75 -45.04 -17.03
C THR A 182 23.26 -44.38 -15.75
N ASP A 183 24.02 -44.49 -14.66
CA ASP A 183 23.62 -44.11 -13.30
C ASP A 183 22.25 -44.71 -12.93
N GLY A 184 22.11 -46.00 -13.22
CA GLY A 184 20.86 -46.73 -13.13
C GLY A 184 21.02 -48.05 -12.40
N ILE A 185 19.92 -48.53 -11.82
CA ILE A 185 19.83 -49.88 -11.25
C ILE A 185 19.14 -50.77 -12.27
N THR A 186 19.67 -51.97 -12.48
CA THR A 186 19.06 -53.01 -13.29
C THR A 186 18.75 -54.22 -12.43
N LEU A 187 17.49 -54.65 -12.47
CA LEU A 187 17.04 -55.94 -11.94
C LEU A 187 17.04 -56.96 -13.08
N THR A 188 17.60 -58.15 -12.85
CA THR A 188 17.76 -59.20 -13.87
C THR A 188 17.30 -60.55 -13.33
N SER A 189 16.46 -61.25 -14.10
CA SER A 189 16.08 -62.63 -13.82
C SER A 189 17.26 -63.55 -14.10
N THR A 190 17.66 -64.33 -13.10
CA THR A 190 18.86 -65.18 -13.19
C THR A 190 18.71 -66.31 -14.20
N ASP A 191 17.48 -66.77 -14.44
CA ASP A 191 17.16 -67.81 -15.44
C ASP A 191 16.94 -67.25 -16.86
N GLY A 192 16.93 -65.93 -17.02
CA GLY A 192 16.68 -65.22 -18.27
C GLY A 192 15.29 -65.43 -18.89
N THR A 193 14.37 -66.15 -18.23
CA THR A 193 13.08 -66.57 -18.80
C THR A 193 11.88 -66.22 -17.93
N THR A 194 12.04 -66.16 -16.60
CA THR A 194 10.98 -65.75 -15.68
C THR A 194 10.82 -64.21 -15.70
N PRO A 195 9.61 -63.69 -15.98
CA PRO A 195 9.37 -62.25 -15.90
C PRO A 195 9.50 -61.71 -14.48
N ILE A 196 10.02 -60.49 -14.36
CA ILE A 196 10.09 -59.76 -13.10
C ILE A 196 8.81 -58.96 -12.91
N VAL A 197 8.12 -59.21 -11.80
CA VAL A 197 6.95 -58.43 -11.37
C VAL A 197 7.38 -57.49 -10.25
N LEU A 198 7.19 -56.18 -10.45
CA LEU A 198 7.54 -55.15 -9.47
C LEU A 198 6.30 -54.54 -8.82
N GLY A 199 6.36 -54.42 -7.51
CA GLY A 199 5.41 -53.65 -6.72
C GLY A 199 4.15 -54.42 -6.33
N ALA A 200 3.54 -53.97 -5.24
CA ALA A 200 2.19 -54.35 -4.82
C ALA A 200 1.45 -53.13 -4.25
N ALA A 201 0.11 -53.14 -4.28
CA ALA A 201 -0.71 -52.03 -3.80
C ALA A 201 -0.54 -51.71 -2.30
N ASN A 202 0.05 -52.63 -1.53
CA ASN A 202 0.33 -52.49 -0.10
C ASN A 202 1.82 -52.26 0.21
N ASP A 203 2.65 -51.93 -0.79
CA ASP A 203 4.02 -51.52 -0.57
C ASP A 203 4.07 -50.19 0.19
N THR A 204 5.01 -50.08 1.13
CA THR A 204 5.15 -48.94 2.05
C THR A 204 6.47 -48.20 1.88
N SER A 205 7.47 -48.81 1.23
CA SER A 205 8.70 -48.11 0.82
C SER A 205 8.51 -47.46 -0.55
N ASN A 206 9.06 -46.25 -0.72
CA ASN A 206 9.09 -45.56 -2.02
C ASN A 206 10.30 -45.95 -2.89
N PHE A 207 11.11 -46.94 -2.51
CA PHE A 207 12.38 -47.25 -3.17
C PHE A 207 12.24 -47.49 -4.67
N LEU A 208 11.25 -48.27 -5.12
CA LEU A 208 11.06 -48.53 -6.56
C LEU A 208 10.84 -47.23 -7.36
N THR A 209 10.10 -46.28 -6.78
CA THR A 209 9.87 -44.96 -7.38
C THR A 209 11.14 -44.12 -7.39
N VAL A 210 11.91 -44.11 -6.30
CA VAL A 210 13.18 -43.36 -6.20
C VAL A 210 14.24 -43.94 -7.14
N ALA A 211 14.33 -45.27 -7.23
CA ALA A 211 15.17 -46.02 -8.16
C ALA A 211 14.64 -45.97 -9.61
N LYS A 212 13.51 -45.29 -9.85
CA LYS A 212 12.87 -45.15 -11.17
C LYS A 212 12.62 -46.50 -11.88
N LEU A 213 12.44 -47.56 -11.10
CA LEU A 213 12.16 -48.92 -11.57
C LEU A 213 10.65 -49.08 -11.71
N HIS A 214 10.18 -49.22 -12.95
CA HIS A 214 8.77 -49.37 -13.26
C HIS A 214 8.56 -50.68 -14.03
N ALA A 215 7.50 -51.41 -13.68
CA ALA A 215 7.12 -52.60 -14.44
C ALA A 215 6.76 -52.19 -15.89
N PRO A 216 7.30 -52.87 -16.90
CA PRO A 216 6.93 -52.57 -18.28
C PRO A 216 5.48 -52.98 -18.56
N PRO A 217 4.80 -52.31 -19.52
CA PRO A 217 3.37 -52.51 -19.76
C PRO A 217 2.96 -53.94 -20.13
N THR A 218 3.89 -54.73 -20.68
CA THR A 218 3.64 -56.09 -21.16
C THR A 218 3.80 -57.17 -20.09
N GLY A 219 4.40 -56.87 -18.93
CA GLY A 219 4.56 -57.84 -17.83
C GLY A 219 5.57 -58.97 -18.07
N ASP A 220 6.18 -59.05 -19.25
CA ASP A 220 7.03 -60.17 -19.67
C ASP A 220 8.55 -59.90 -19.54
N ALA A 221 8.95 -58.79 -18.93
CA ALA A 221 10.35 -58.40 -18.92
C ALA A 221 11.19 -59.21 -17.93
N THR A 222 12.25 -59.82 -18.43
CA THR A 222 13.27 -60.54 -17.62
C THR A 222 14.40 -59.63 -17.15
N SER A 223 14.40 -58.35 -17.57
CA SER A 223 15.28 -57.31 -17.06
C SER A 223 14.53 -55.98 -16.99
N ILE A 224 14.68 -55.26 -15.88
CA ILE A 224 14.05 -53.96 -15.64
C ILE A 224 15.12 -52.99 -15.17
N SER A 225 15.30 -51.89 -15.90
CA SER A 225 16.28 -50.85 -15.57
C SER A 225 15.60 -49.54 -15.19
N SER A 226 16.29 -48.72 -14.41
CA SER A 226 15.88 -47.35 -14.09
C SER A 226 15.56 -46.57 -15.37
N SER A 227 14.44 -45.83 -15.38
CA SER A 227 14.01 -45.08 -16.57
C SER A 227 14.79 -43.78 -16.82
N ALA A 228 15.61 -43.33 -15.87
CA ALA A 228 16.53 -42.20 -15.99
C ALA A 228 17.63 -42.33 -14.92
N SER A 229 18.66 -41.48 -15.00
CA SER A 229 19.72 -41.39 -13.99
C SER A 229 19.17 -41.13 -12.59
N LEU A 230 19.79 -41.71 -11.58
CA LEU A 230 19.31 -41.71 -10.21
C LEU A 230 19.93 -40.62 -9.34
N GLY A 231 21.23 -40.42 -9.47
CA GLY A 231 22.01 -39.42 -8.76
C GLY A 231 21.75 -38.01 -9.26
N ARG A 232 22.01 -37.07 -8.36
CA ARG A 232 21.88 -35.64 -8.60
C ARG A 232 22.95 -34.87 -7.86
N THR A 233 23.19 -33.65 -8.31
CA THR A 233 24.05 -32.70 -7.60
C THR A 233 23.44 -32.31 -6.24
N VAL A 234 24.24 -32.39 -5.18
CA VAL A 234 23.84 -31.93 -3.85
C VAL A 234 23.91 -30.40 -3.81
N THR A 235 22.75 -29.76 -3.87
CA THR A 235 22.68 -28.31 -4.14
C THR A 235 23.00 -27.41 -2.95
N THR A 236 23.14 -27.97 -1.75
CA THR A 236 23.32 -27.23 -0.48
C THR A 236 24.73 -27.36 0.09
N THR A 237 25.53 -28.31 -0.38
CA THR A 237 26.94 -28.45 0.01
C THR A 237 27.82 -27.55 -0.86
N ALA A 238 29.06 -27.32 -0.41
CA ALA A 238 30.05 -26.60 -1.21
C ALA A 238 30.20 -27.26 -2.59
N LEU A 239 30.35 -26.47 -3.66
CA LEU A 239 30.44 -26.92 -5.04
C LEU A 239 31.53 -27.98 -5.25
N ALA A 240 32.66 -27.85 -4.55
CA ALA A 240 33.74 -28.84 -4.54
C ALA A 240 33.28 -30.24 -4.07
N ASN A 241 32.26 -30.30 -3.22
CA ASN A 241 31.70 -31.51 -2.63
C ASN A 241 30.23 -31.73 -3.05
N ALA A 242 29.79 -31.09 -4.13
CA ALA A 242 28.41 -31.19 -4.62
C ALA A 242 28.17 -32.45 -5.46
N GLY A 243 29.22 -33.25 -5.71
CA GLY A 243 29.14 -34.48 -6.49
C GLY A 243 29.14 -34.25 -8.00
N LEU A 244 29.71 -33.15 -8.48
CA LEU A 244 29.80 -32.83 -9.92
C LEU A 244 30.71 -33.82 -10.68
N SER A 245 30.30 -34.22 -11.88
CA SER A 245 31.02 -35.19 -12.71
C SER A 245 32.32 -34.67 -13.29
N THR A 246 32.34 -33.38 -13.63
CA THR A 246 33.54 -32.69 -14.06
C THR A 246 34.11 -31.88 -12.90
N PRO A 247 35.38 -32.09 -12.51
CA PRO A 247 36.02 -31.31 -11.46
C PRO A 247 36.11 -29.82 -11.81
N ILE A 248 35.95 -28.97 -10.81
CA ILE A 248 36.14 -27.52 -10.94
C ILE A 248 37.64 -27.21 -10.88
N THR A 249 38.19 -26.65 -11.96
CA THR A 249 39.63 -26.35 -12.08
C THR A 249 40.16 -25.46 -10.95
N ALA A 250 39.38 -24.48 -10.48
CA ALA A 250 39.76 -23.62 -9.35
C ALA A 250 39.99 -24.40 -8.04
N VAL A 251 39.37 -25.56 -7.87
CA VAL A 251 39.57 -26.44 -6.71
C VAL A 251 40.83 -27.29 -6.91
N THR A 252 41.05 -27.79 -8.13
CA THR A 252 42.19 -28.69 -8.42
C THR A 252 43.51 -27.93 -8.56
N GLU A 253 43.48 -26.67 -8.99
CA GLU A 253 44.67 -25.87 -9.33
C GLU A 253 44.78 -24.55 -8.54
N GLY A 254 43.88 -24.30 -7.58
CA GLY A 254 43.81 -23.03 -6.84
C GLY A 254 43.22 -23.14 -5.44
N ASP A 255 42.78 -22.01 -4.88
CA ASP A 255 42.16 -21.90 -3.55
C ASP A 255 40.63 -22.05 -3.58
N GLY A 256 40.08 -22.51 -4.71
CA GLY A 256 38.65 -22.62 -4.98
C GLY A 256 38.00 -21.34 -5.50
N THR A 257 38.72 -20.21 -5.60
CA THR A 257 38.16 -18.97 -6.14
C THR A 257 38.11 -18.98 -7.66
N GLY A 258 37.03 -18.43 -8.21
CA GLY A 258 36.86 -18.29 -9.64
C GLY A 258 35.78 -17.27 -9.98
N SER A 259 35.64 -17.00 -11.28
CA SER A 259 34.66 -16.03 -11.77
C SER A 259 34.28 -16.36 -13.21
N PHE A 260 33.09 -15.96 -13.62
CA PHE A 260 32.69 -15.92 -15.02
C PHE A 260 31.86 -14.68 -15.30
N THR A 261 31.67 -14.34 -16.57
CA THR A 261 30.77 -13.25 -16.98
C THR A 261 29.50 -13.79 -17.61
N LEU A 262 28.35 -13.29 -17.15
CA LEU A 262 27.02 -13.57 -17.68
C LEU A 262 26.42 -12.27 -18.23
N ASN A 263 26.20 -12.21 -19.55
CA ASN A 263 25.79 -10.99 -20.26
C ASN A 263 26.66 -9.77 -19.90
N GLY A 264 27.97 -9.98 -19.71
CA GLY A 264 28.94 -8.93 -19.34
C GLY A 264 29.02 -8.61 -17.84
N VAL A 265 28.15 -9.17 -17.00
CA VAL A 265 28.21 -9.01 -15.54
C VAL A 265 29.08 -10.11 -14.94
N GLN A 266 30.08 -9.73 -14.15
CA GLN A 266 30.95 -10.68 -13.45
C GLN A 266 30.21 -11.34 -12.28
N ILE A 267 30.32 -12.66 -12.20
CA ILE A 267 29.82 -13.51 -11.13
C ILE A 267 31.01 -14.23 -10.51
N ASP A 268 31.36 -13.83 -9.30
CA ASP A 268 32.41 -14.47 -8.52
C ASP A 268 31.84 -15.66 -7.74
N TYR A 269 32.70 -16.64 -7.48
CA TYR A 269 32.37 -17.78 -6.62
C TYR A 269 33.60 -18.29 -5.88
N ASN A 270 33.36 -18.99 -4.77
CA ASN A 270 34.36 -19.84 -4.13
C ASN A 270 33.80 -21.25 -4.00
N ALA A 271 34.36 -22.20 -4.74
CA ALA A 271 33.85 -23.57 -4.81
C ALA A 271 33.97 -24.35 -3.49
N ASN A 272 34.83 -23.91 -2.57
CA ASN A 272 34.99 -24.53 -1.25
C ASN A 272 33.94 -24.07 -0.23
N THR A 273 33.27 -22.94 -0.47
CA THR A 273 32.29 -22.36 0.47
C THR A 273 30.91 -22.15 -0.13
N ASP A 274 30.82 -21.83 -1.41
CA ASP A 274 29.55 -21.63 -2.11
C ASP A 274 28.94 -22.98 -2.47
N SER A 275 27.62 -23.07 -2.30
CA SER A 275 26.79 -24.13 -2.85
C SER A 275 26.16 -23.73 -4.18
N LEU A 276 25.61 -24.71 -4.92
CA LEU A 276 24.83 -24.42 -6.12
C LEU A 276 23.62 -23.52 -5.82
N THR A 277 22.98 -23.70 -4.66
CA THR A 277 21.87 -22.86 -4.20
C THR A 277 22.30 -21.40 -4.02
N THR A 278 23.45 -21.16 -3.40
CA THR A 278 23.95 -19.79 -3.19
C THR A 278 24.41 -19.15 -4.50
N LEU A 279 25.00 -19.92 -5.42
CA LEU A 279 25.37 -19.45 -6.75
C LEU A 279 24.14 -19.05 -7.57
N ILE A 280 23.11 -19.89 -7.62
CA ILE A 280 21.85 -19.59 -8.33
C ILE A 280 21.22 -18.32 -7.76
N LYS A 281 21.18 -18.17 -6.42
CA LYS A 281 20.70 -16.93 -5.78
C LYS A 281 21.52 -15.72 -6.20
N ARG A 282 22.86 -15.85 -6.27
CA ARG A 282 23.76 -14.78 -6.71
C ARG A 282 23.49 -14.38 -8.16
N ILE A 283 23.31 -15.35 -9.06
CA ILE A 283 22.93 -15.08 -10.46
C ILE A 283 21.58 -14.36 -10.53
N ASN A 284 20.57 -14.85 -9.81
CA ASN A 284 19.21 -14.29 -9.83
C ASN A 284 19.12 -12.89 -9.20
N ALA A 285 20.03 -12.56 -8.29
CA ALA A 285 20.15 -11.23 -7.70
C ALA A 285 21.08 -10.30 -8.49
N SER A 286 21.77 -10.81 -9.52
CA SER A 286 22.70 -10.01 -10.32
C SER A 286 21.98 -9.10 -11.33
N GLY A 287 22.68 -8.09 -11.83
CA GLY A 287 22.22 -7.24 -12.93
C GLY A 287 22.28 -7.90 -14.31
N ALA A 288 22.56 -9.20 -14.41
CA ALA A 288 22.79 -9.89 -15.69
C ALA A 288 21.52 -10.11 -16.54
N GLY A 289 20.34 -9.85 -15.98
CA GLY A 289 19.06 -9.97 -16.68
C GLY A 289 18.63 -11.41 -16.97
N VAL A 290 19.13 -12.37 -16.20
CA VAL A 290 18.91 -13.81 -16.38
C VAL A 290 18.46 -14.44 -15.06
N THR A 291 17.52 -15.38 -15.14
CA THR A 291 17.15 -16.27 -14.04
C THR A 291 17.79 -17.64 -14.26
N ALA A 292 18.60 -18.08 -13.30
CA ALA A 292 19.11 -19.43 -13.16
C ALA A 292 18.18 -20.31 -12.31
N THR A 293 18.01 -21.56 -12.72
CA THR A 293 17.34 -22.62 -11.97
C THR A 293 18.13 -23.92 -12.09
N TYR A 294 17.88 -24.85 -11.16
CA TYR A 294 18.40 -26.21 -11.23
C TYR A 294 17.23 -27.17 -11.46
N ASP A 295 17.30 -27.95 -12.53
CA ASP A 295 16.35 -29.01 -12.84
C ASP A 295 16.86 -30.33 -12.23
N SER A 296 16.28 -30.73 -11.11
CA SER A 296 16.64 -31.96 -10.40
C SER A 296 16.20 -33.26 -11.10
N THR A 297 15.39 -33.15 -12.17
CA THR A 297 14.94 -34.31 -12.96
C THR A 297 16.00 -34.68 -13.98
N ASN A 298 16.56 -33.67 -14.66
CA ASN A 298 17.62 -33.83 -15.66
C ASN A 298 19.03 -33.62 -15.07
N ASP A 299 19.11 -33.21 -13.80
CA ASP A 299 20.35 -32.83 -13.11
C ASP A 299 21.16 -31.83 -13.94
N SER A 300 20.55 -30.67 -14.24
CA SER A 300 21.14 -29.63 -15.08
C SER A 300 20.80 -28.23 -14.59
N VAL A 301 21.66 -27.27 -14.92
CA VAL A 301 21.42 -25.85 -14.67
C VAL A 301 20.79 -25.21 -15.90
N VAL A 302 19.74 -24.43 -15.69
CA VAL A 302 18.99 -23.75 -16.74
C VAL A 302 19.07 -22.26 -16.51
N LEU A 303 19.47 -21.51 -17.53
CA LEU A 303 19.47 -20.06 -17.56
C LEU A 303 18.35 -19.58 -18.50
N THR A 304 17.53 -18.63 -18.07
CA THR A 304 16.45 -18.04 -18.87
C THR A 304 16.55 -16.53 -18.83
N ASN A 305 16.47 -15.85 -19.98
CA ASN A 305 16.44 -14.38 -20.00
C ASN A 305 15.17 -13.86 -19.30
N ASN A 306 15.31 -12.79 -18.54
CA ASN A 306 14.16 -12.12 -17.91
C ASN A 306 13.37 -11.28 -18.91
N SER A 307 14.01 -10.89 -20.01
CA SER A 307 13.38 -10.25 -21.16
C SER A 307 13.01 -11.27 -22.22
N THR A 308 11.90 -11.04 -22.90
CA THR A 308 11.50 -11.78 -24.10
C THR A 308 12.27 -11.31 -25.32
N GLY A 309 12.06 -11.99 -26.45
CA GLY A 309 12.67 -11.68 -27.73
C GLY A 309 13.84 -12.59 -28.06
N SER A 310 14.33 -12.47 -29.28
CA SER A 310 15.47 -13.23 -29.80
C SER A 310 16.81 -12.68 -29.29
N LEU A 311 16.95 -12.63 -27.96
CA LEU A 311 18.12 -12.13 -27.25
C LEU A 311 18.94 -13.32 -26.73
N GLY A 312 20.23 -13.39 -27.06
CA GLY A 312 21.10 -14.47 -26.58
C GLY A 312 21.38 -14.41 -25.06
N ILE A 313 21.93 -15.50 -24.53
CA ILE A 313 22.58 -15.54 -23.21
C ILE A 313 24.07 -15.75 -23.47
N THR A 314 24.90 -14.80 -23.03
CA THR A 314 26.36 -14.87 -23.25
C THR A 314 27.06 -15.26 -21.97
N LEU A 315 27.83 -16.35 -22.04
CA LEU A 315 28.71 -16.81 -20.98
C LEU A 315 30.16 -16.72 -21.47
N ALA A 316 31.04 -16.12 -20.68
CA ALA A 316 32.45 -15.96 -21.04
C ALA A 316 33.34 -15.88 -19.79
N ASN A 317 34.67 -15.89 -20.00
CA ASN A 317 35.69 -15.69 -18.98
C ASN A 317 35.59 -16.67 -17.79
N ASP A 318 35.33 -17.96 -18.05
CA ASP A 318 35.20 -19.03 -17.02
C ASP A 318 36.53 -19.33 -16.31
N THR A 319 36.95 -18.40 -15.46
CA THR A 319 38.13 -18.53 -14.64
C THR A 319 37.81 -19.52 -13.52
N GLY A 320 38.47 -20.68 -13.55
CA GLY A 320 38.24 -21.74 -12.57
C GLY A 320 37.34 -22.88 -13.05
N GLY A 321 36.84 -22.86 -14.28
CA GLY A 321 36.21 -24.02 -14.95
C GLY A 321 34.83 -24.43 -14.44
N LEU A 322 34.11 -23.53 -13.76
CA LEU A 322 32.80 -23.85 -13.19
C LEU A 322 31.73 -24.00 -14.26
N LEU A 323 31.76 -23.20 -15.34
CA LEU A 323 30.76 -23.31 -16.40
C LEU A 323 30.83 -24.65 -17.11
N THR A 324 32.05 -25.16 -17.37
CA THR A 324 32.23 -26.52 -17.89
C THR A 324 31.69 -27.56 -16.91
N SER A 325 31.98 -27.40 -15.62
CA SER A 325 31.52 -28.33 -14.57
C SER A 325 29.99 -28.38 -14.42
N LEU A 326 29.31 -27.25 -14.64
CA LEU A 326 27.85 -27.15 -14.64
C LEU A 326 27.21 -27.48 -16.00
N GLY A 327 28.00 -27.93 -16.98
CA GLY A 327 27.51 -28.28 -18.31
C GLY A 327 27.02 -27.08 -19.13
N LEU A 328 27.39 -25.85 -18.79
CA LEU A 328 26.89 -24.61 -19.39
C LEU A 328 27.71 -24.12 -20.60
N THR A 329 28.79 -24.82 -20.94
CA THR A 329 29.58 -24.52 -22.14
C THR A 329 29.12 -25.36 -23.34
N PRO A 330 29.26 -24.85 -24.59
CA PRO A 330 28.92 -25.64 -25.78
C PRO A 330 29.68 -26.98 -25.85
N GLY A 331 30.96 -26.98 -25.45
CA GLY A 331 31.78 -28.19 -25.42
C GLY A 331 31.33 -29.23 -24.38
N ALA A 332 30.63 -28.82 -23.33
CA ALA A 332 30.05 -29.71 -22.33
C ALA A 332 28.65 -30.22 -22.71
N GLY A 333 28.05 -29.73 -23.81
CA GLY A 333 26.72 -30.14 -24.27
C GLY A 333 25.58 -29.17 -23.93
N ALA A 334 25.89 -27.91 -23.60
CA ALA A 334 24.86 -26.90 -23.39
C ALA A 334 24.04 -26.64 -24.67
N ALA A 335 22.71 -26.59 -24.53
CA ALA A 335 21.77 -26.31 -25.61
C ALA A 335 21.14 -24.92 -25.43
N THR A 336 21.24 -24.08 -26.47
CA THR A 336 20.60 -22.76 -26.50
C THR A 336 19.36 -22.78 -27.38
N LYS A 337 18.23 -22.32 -26.85
CA LYS A 337 17.01 -22.02 -27.59
C LYS A 337 16.76 -20.52 -27.52
N LEU A 338 16.86 -19.82 -28.65
CA LEU A 338 16.49 -18.41 -28.71
C LEU A 338 14.98 -18.24 -28.57
N GLY A 339 14.58 -17.15 -27.93
CA GLY A 339 13.22 -16.67 -27.89
C GLY A 339 12.76 -16.12 -29.23
N ASP A 340 11.46 -16.08 -29.41
CA ASP A 340 10.80 -15.46 -30.55
C ASP A 340 10.52 -13.98 -30.24
N ASN A 341 10.42 -13.15 -31.28
CA ASN A 341 9.93 -11.78 -31.16
C ASN A 341 8.41 -11.74 -31.32
N ALA A 342 7.78 -10.73 -30.72
CA ALA A 342 6.40 -10.40 -31.03
C ALA A 342 6.33 -9.85 -32.46
N VAL A 343 5.36 -10.31 -33.24
CA VAL A 343 5.15 -9.85 -34.62
C VAL A 343 3.70 -9.42 -34.78
N PHE A 344 3.50 -8.16 -35.15
CA PHE A 344 2.18 -7.58 -35.29
C PHE A 344 2.09 -6.60 -36.48
N THR A 345 0.87 -6.34 -36.96
CA THR A 345 0.60 -5.23 -37.88
C THR A 345 -0.27 -4.18 -37.21
N LEU A 346 -0.09 -2.91 -37.62
CA LEU A 346 -0.91 -1.79 -37.19
C LEU A 346 -1.73 -1.29 -38.38
N ASN A 347 -3.05 -1.22 -38.24
CA ASN A 347 -3.99 -0.73 -39.26
C ASN A 347 -3.81 -1.38 -40.65
N GLY A 348 -3.48 -2.68 -40.68
CA GLY A 348 -3.23 -3.41 -41.93
C GLY A 348 -1.91 -3.06 -42.63
N GLY A 349 -1.03 -2.31 -41.97
CA GLY A 349 0.31 -1.99 -42.46
C GLY A 349 1.30 -3.17 -42.46
N PRO A 350 2.59 -2.91 -42.71
CA PRO A 350 3.62 -3.94 -42.70
C PRO A 350 3.78 -4.57 -41.31
N ALA A 351 4.38 -5.77 -41.30
CA ALA A 351 4.73 -6.45 -40.06
C ALA A 351 5.82 -5.67 -39.31
N ILE A 352 5.55 -5.41 -38.03
CA ILE A 352 6.44 -4.79 -37.06
C ILE A 352 6.87 -5.87 -36.07
N THR A 353 8.14 -5.84 -35.68
CA THR A 353 8.72 -6.78 -34.72
C THR A 353 9.09 -6.07 -33.43
N SER A 354 8.76 -6.66 -32.29
CA SER A 354 9.22 -6.19 -30.98
C SER A 354 9.83 -7.34 -30.19
N THR A 355 10.84 -7.04 -29.38
CA THR A 355 11.38 -8.00 -28.40
C THR A 355 10.47 -8.18 -27.19
N SER A 356 9.40 -7.37 -27.06
CA SER A 356 8.52 -7.34 -25.89
C SER A 356 7.08 -7.70 -26.26
N ASN A 357 6.34 -8.26 -25.30
CA ASN A 357 4.88 -8.34 -25.35
C ASN A 357 4.19 -7.08 -24.79
N THR A 358 4.94 -6.18 -24.16
CA THR A 358 4.50 -4.83 -23.82
C THR A 358 4.99 -3.90 -24.92
N LEU A 359 4.09 -3.56 -25.83
CA LEU A 359 4.32 -2.67 -26.94
C LEU A 359 4.11 -1.22 -26.50
N THR A 360 5.06 -0.37 -26.83
CA THR A 360 5.06 1.06 -26.48
C THR A 360 5.10 1.93 -27.73
N ALA A 361 5.07 3.24 -27.54
CA ALA A 361 5.28 4.21 -28.61
C ALA A 361 6.54 3.96 -29.45
N ALA A 362 7.60 3.38 -28.88
CA ALA A 362 8.82 3.02 -29.62
C ALA A 362 8.59 1.88 -30.62
N ASP A 363 7.63 0.98 -30.34
CA ASP A 363 7.32 -0.17 -31.18
C ASP A 363 6.31 0.19 -32.27
N HIS A 364 5.21 0.86 -31.91
CA HIS A 364 4.08 1.11 -32.82
C HIS A 364 3.94 2.58 -33.28
N GLY A 365 4.76 3.51 -32.76
CA GLY A 365 4.78 4.92 -33.18
C GLY A 365 3.66 5.82 -32.64
N ILE A 366 2.78 5.32 -31.78
CA ILE A 366 1.68 6.11 -31.20
C ILE A 366 2.12 6.61 -29.83
N THR A 367 2.45 7.89 -29.72
CA THR A 367 2.94 8.49 -28.47
C THR A 367 1.90 8.38 -27.36
N GLY A 368 2.31 7.89 -26.19
CA GLY A 368 1.48 7.77 -25.00
C GLY A 368 0.62 6.50 -24.92
N LEU A 369 0.52 5.70 -25.99
CA LEU A 369 -0.17 4.41 -25.98
C LEU A 369 0.78 3.29 -25.53
N THR A 370 0.28 2.39 -24.69
CA THR A 370 0.93 1.13 -24.31
C THR A 370 -0.08 -0.02 -24.46
N LEU A 371 0.35 -1.12 -25.06
CA LEU A 371 -0.45 -2.33 -25.29
C LEU A 371 0.30 -3.56 -24.76
N ASN A 372 -0.34 -4.33 -23.88
CA ASN A 372 0.19 -5.59 -23.38
C ASN A 372 -0.52 -6.77 -24.05
N LEU A 373 0.27 -7.64 -24.65
CA LEU A 373 -0.17 -8.83 -25.38
C LEU A 373 -0.11 -10.06 -24.47
N ALA A 374 -1.23 -10.77 -24.31
CA ALA A 374 -1.26 -12.09 -23.66
C ALA A 374 -1.57 -13.24 -24.63
N ALA A 375 -2.06 -12.95 -25.84
CA ALA A 375 -2.42 -13.94 -26.84
C ALA A 375 -2.23 -13.36 -28.26
N THR A 376 -2.04 -14.22 -29.24
CA THR A 376 -2.13 -13.86 -30.67
C THR A 376 -3.58 -13.56 -31.06
N GLY A 377 -3.79 -12.82 -32.16
CA GLY A 377 -5.10 -12.50 -32.69
C GLY A 377 -5.21 -11.05 -33.15
N SER A 378 -6.42 -10.61 -33.49
CA SER A 378 -6.71 -9.24 -33.90
C SER A 378 -7.52 -8.52 -32.82
N GLY A 379 -7.31 -7.21 -32.67
CA GLY A 379 -8.05 -6.38 -31.74
C GLY A 379 -7.98 -4.91 -32.13
N THR A 380 -9.11 -4.22 -32.01
CA THR A 380 -9.21 -2.78 -32.20
C THR A 380 -9.19 -2.10 -30.85
N LEU A 381 -8.23 -1.20 -30.66
CA LEU A 381 -8.16 -0.30 -29.52
C LEU A 381 -8.90 0.99 -29.85
N THR A 382 -9.74 1.46 -28.94
CA THR A 382 -10.42 2.75 -29.01
C THR A 382 -9.91 3.64 -27.90
N ILE A 383 -9.20 4.70 -28.25
CA ILE A 383 -8.67 5.71 -27.34
C ILE A 383 -9.68 6.85 -27.27
N GLY A 384 -10.27 7.06 -26.10
CA GLY A 384 -11.27 8.09 -25.85
C GLY A 384 -10.88 9.04 -24.71
N ALA A 385 -11.61 10.15 -24.58
CA ALA A 385 -11.53 10.98 -23.38
C ALA A 385 -12.06 10.20 -22.16
N ASP A 386 -11.32 10.22 -21.06
CA ASP A 386 -11.79 9.66 -19.79
C ASP A 386 -12.71 10.67 -19.08
N THR A 387 -13.97 10.71 -19.54
CA THR A 387 -14.97 11.63 -19.00
C THR A 387 -15.33 11.33 -17.54
N GLU A 388 -15.10 10.11 -17.07
CA GLU A 388 -15.41 9.70 -15.69
C GLU A 388 -14.43 10.35 -14.71
N THR A 389 -13.13 10.24 -14.98
CA THR A 389 -12.09 10.91 -14.18
C THR A 389 -12.29 12.43 -14.17
N MET A 390 -12.58 13.02 -15.34
CA MET A 390 -12.84 14.46 -15.46
C MET A 390 -14.06 14.90 -14.66
N ARG A 391 -15.16 14.15 -14.75
CA ARG A 391 -16.41 14.43 -14.02
C ARG A 391 -16.21 14.31 -12.51
N SER A 392 -15.49 13.29 -12.05
CA SER A 392 -15.20 13.09 -10.62
C SER A 392 -14.46 14.27 -10.00
N ALA A 393 -13.52 14.88 -10.73
CA ALA A 393 -12.83 16.08 -10.29
C ALA A 393 -13.79 17.28 -10.14
N ILE A 394 -14.70 17.47 -11.10
CA ILE A 394 -15.74 18.51 -11.05
C ILE A 394 -16.70 18.27 -9.88
N ASP A 395 -17.19 17.04 -9.70
CA ASP A 395 -18.11 16.67 -8.61
C ASP A 395 -17.49 16.92 -7.23
N THR A 396 -16.19 16.62 -7.08
CA THR A 396 -15.43 16.90 -5.85
C THR A 396 -15.41 18.40 -5.54
N PHE A 397 -15.16 19.23 -6.56
CA PHE A 397 -15.21 20.68 -6.43
C PHE A 397 -16.61 21.20 -6.06
N VAL A 398 -17.64 20.76 -6.79
CA VAL A 398 -19.04 21.14 -6.55
C VAL A 398 -19.44 20.80 -5.11
N SER A 399 -19.06 19.61 -4.63
CA SER A 399 -19.35 19.15 -3.28
C SER A 399 -18.67 20.02 -2.23
N ALA A 400 -17.38 20.33 -2.40
CA ALA A 400 -16.65 21.19 -1.47
C ALA A 400 -17.21 22.63 -1.43
N TYR A 401 -17.58 23.18 -2.60
CA TYR A 401 -18.22 24.49 -2.71
C TYR A 401 -19.58 24.51 -2.00
N ASN A 402 -20.41 23.49 -2.23
CA ASN A 402 -21.74 23.39 -1.63
C ASN A 402 -21.70 23.20 -0.11
N ALA A 403 -20.75 22.42 0.39
CA ALA A 403 -20.55 22.22 1.83
C ALA A 403 -20.17 23.54 2.51
N MET A 404 -19.27 24.32 1.89
CA MET A 404 -18.89 25.65 2.37
C MET A 404 -20.08 26.61 2.36
N GLN A 405 -20.83 26.71 1.26
CA GLN A 405 -21.99 27.59 1.17
C GLN A 405 -23.07 27.21 2.18
N SER A 406 -23.37 25.91 2.32
CA SER A 406 -24.34 25.41 3.30
C SER A 406 -23.94 25.77 4.74
N TYR A 407 -22.65 25.70 5.05
CA TYR A 407 -22.14 26.08 6.36
C TYR A 407 -22.29 27.59 6.61
N ILE A 408 -21.95 28.43 5.63
CA ILE A 408 -22.16 29.89 5.74
C ILE A 408 -23.64 30.22 5.93
N ASP A 409 -24.52 29.64 5.13
CA ASP A 409 -25.96 29.86 5.23
C ASP A 409 -26.47 29.47 6.64
N THR A 410 -26.00 28.35 7.18
CA THR A 410 -26.37 27.88 8.53
C THR A 410 -25.91 28.84 9.64
N ILE A 411 -24.65 29.26 9.64
CA ILE A 411 -24.09 30.09 10.72
C ILE A 411 -24.49 31.57 10.62
N THR A 412 -24.98 32.00 9.46
CA THR A 412 -25.44 33.38 9.23
C THR A 412 -26.97 33.53 9.16
N ALA A 413 -27.72 32.42 9.21
CA ALA A 413 -29.18 32.45 9.15
C ALA A 413 -29.82 33.28 10.27
N THR A 414 -30.96 33.88 9.92
CA THR A 414 -31.94 34.42 10.86
C THR A 414 -33.26 33.75 10.55
N ASN A 415 -33.75 32.92 11.45
CA ASN A 415 -34.99 32.18 11.27
C ASN A 415 -36.13 32.90 11.97
N VAL A 416 -37.27 33.00 11.30
CA VAL A 416 -38.50 33.57 11.85
C VAL A 416 -39.53 32.44 11.88
N SER A 417 -39.97 32.05 13.08
CA SER A 417 -41.03 31.07 13.28
C SER A 417 -42.16 31.73 14.07
N GLY A 418 -43.25 32.09 13.39
CA GLY A 418 -44.33 32.88 13.96
C GLY A 418 -43.85 34.27 14.37
N THR A 419 -43.91 34.58 15.67
CA THR A 419 -43.41 35.83 16.25
C THR A 419 -41.98 35.71 16.81
N THR A 420 -41.39 34.51 16.79
CA THR A 420 -40.07 34.25 17.37
C THR A 420 -38.98 34.35 16.32
N VAL A 421 -38.00 35.20 16.56
CA VAL A 421 -36.80 35.35 15.72
C VAL A 421 -35.61 34.68 16.41
N THR A 422 -35.01 33.66 15.77
CA THR A 422 -33.77 33.03 16.23
C THR A 422 -32.61 33.41 15.31
N SER A 423 -31.50 33.86 15.89
CA SER A 423 -30.32 34.34 15.18
C SER A 423 -29.16 33.38 15.37
N SER A 424 -28.55 32.90 14.29
CA SER A 424 -27.35 32.07 14.35
C SER A 424 -26.12 32.86 14.84
N THR A 425 -25.07 32.14 15.22
CA THR A 425 -23.83 32.66 15.84
C THR A 425 -23.20 33.84 15.09
N LEU A 426 -23.23 33.83 13.76
CA LEU A 426 -22.65 34.85 12.88
C LEU A 426 -23.69 35.63 12.06
N SER A 427 -24.97 35.60 12.45
CA SER A 427 -26.07 36.34 11.79
C SER A 427 -25.80 37.85 11.60
N LYS A 428 -25.05 38.48 12.50
CA LYS A 428 -24.67 39.91 12.43
C LYS A 428 -23.30 40.16 11.77
N ASN A 429 -22.59 39.10 11.35
CA ASN A 429 -21.28 39.23 10.73
C ASN A 429 -21.44 39.48 9.21
N ARG A 430 -21.38 40.75 8.81
CA ARG A 430 -21.51 41.16 7.40
C ARG A 430 -20.33 40.71 6.53
N GLU A 431 -19.15 40.51 7.10
CA GLU A 431 -17.96 40.11 6.33
C GLU A 431 -18.11 38.69 5.79
N VAL A 432 -18.59 37.75 6.61
CA VAL A 432 -18.83 36.36 6.18
C VAL A 432 -19.91 36.28 5.09
N GLN A 433 -20.97 37.09 5.21
CA GLN A 433 -22.01 37.19 4.17
C GLN A 433 -21.43 37.74 2.86
N ASN A 434 -20.59 38.78 2.93
CA ASN A 434 -19.93 39.34 1.76
C ASN A 434 -18.97 38.35 1.10
N TRP A 435 -18.26 37.53 1.88
CA TRP A 435 -17.38 36.48 1.33
C TRP A 435 -18.15 35.46 0.51
N ALA A 436 -19.32 35.03 0.99
CA ALA A 436 -20.21 34.12 0.26
C ALA A 436 -20.65 34.72 -1.09
N THR A 437 -21.00 36.02 -1.10
CA THR A 437 -21.36 36.75 -2.33
C THR A 437 -20.19 36.87 -3.30
N GLN A 438 -18.98 37.20 -2.80
CA GLN A 438 -17.77 37.31 -3.61
C GLN A 438 -17.31 35.97 -4.19
N LEU A 439 -17.41 34.88 -3.42
CA LEU A 439 -17.15 33.52 -3.91
C LEU A 439 -18.13 33.17 -5.03
N ARG A 440 -19.41 33.46 -4.82
CA ARG A 440 -20.47 33.23 -5.81
C ARG A 440 -20.22 33.98 -7.11
N SER A 441 -19.91 35.29 -7.03
CA SER A 441 -19.64 36.10 -8.22
C SER A 441 -18.37 35.65 -8.95
N THR A 442 -17.36 35.18 -8.22
CA THR A 442 -16.11 34.66 -8.81
C THR A 442 -16.34 33.36 -9.57
N VAL A 443 -17.15 32.45 -9.03
CA VAL A 443 -17.46 31.16 -9.68
C VAL A 443 -18.25 31.34 -10.98
N PHE A 444 -19.08 32.38 -11.10
CA PHE A 444 -19.86 32.66 -12.31
C PHE A 444 -19.23 33.71 -13.24
N ALA A 445 -18.09 34.26 -12.87
CA ALA A 445 -17.41 35.25 -13.70
C ALA A 445 -16.91 34.61 -15.00
N SER A 446 -17.12 35.32 -16.12
CA SER A 446 -16.52 34.95 -17.40
C SER A 446 -15.00 35.02 -17.31
N ILE A 447 -14.33 34.06 -17.94
CA ILE A 447 -12.88 34.08 -18.13
C ILE A 447 -12.59 34.64 -19.52
N ASN A 448 -11.75 35.66 -19.57
CA ASN A 448 -11.35 36.30 -20.81
C ASN A 448 -10.17 35.57 -21.43
N GLY A 449 -10.10 35.53 -22.77
CA GLY A 449 -8.97 34.94 -23.50
C GLY A 449 -9.06 33.43 -23.71
N LEU A 450 -10.22 32.82 -23.43
CA LEU A 450 -10.56 31.46 -23.83
C LEU A 450 -11.35 31.47 -25.15
N ASP A 451 -11.44 30.31 -25.80
CA ASP A 451 -12.40 30.08 -26.88
C ASP A 451 -13.83 30.28 -26.36
N ASP A 452 -14.72 30.82 -27.20
CA ASP A 452 -16.10 31.21 -26.85
C ASP A 452 -16.98 30.00 -26.43
N THR A 453 -16.47 28.77 -26.59
CA THR A 453 -17.18 27.54 -26.27
C THR A 453 -17.25 27.22 -24.77
N VAL A 454 -16.21 27.55 -23.97
CA VAL A 454 -16.16 27.31 -22.51
C VAL A 454 -15.53 28.51 -21.81
N SER A 455 -16.33 29.53 -21.53
CA SER A 455 -15.86 30.78 -20.90
C SER A 455 -16.42 30.97 -19.48
N ARG A 456 -17.49 30.24 -19.13
CA ARG A 456 -18.20 30.28 -17.83
C ARG A 456 -18.55 28.88 -17.37
N ILE A 457 -18.78 28.72 -16.06
CA ILE A 457 -19.19 27.44 -15.49
C ILE A 457 -20.57 26.98 -16.01
N THR A 458 -21.43 27.92 -16.42
CA THR A 458 -22.72 27.65 -17.09
C THR A 458 -22.57 27.03 -18.48
N ASP A 459 -21.44 27.27 -19.14
CA ASP A 459 -21.13 26.66 -20.44
C ASP A 459 -20.87 25.16 -20.29
N LEU A 460 -20.47 24.73 -19.09
CA LEU A 460 -20.32 23.33 -18.70
C LEU A 460 -21.62 22.69 -18.19
N GLY A 461 -22.73 23.44 -18.14
CA GLY A 461 -24.02 22.93 -17.62
C GLY A 461 -24.12 22.91 -16.09
N LEU A 462 -23.30 23.71 -15.39
CA LEU A 462 -23.42 23.93 -13.96
C LEU A 462 -24.04 25.30 -13.67
N ASP A 463 -25.07 25.32 -12.83
CA ASP A 463 -25.78 26.54 -12.44
C ASP A 463 -26.38 26.41 -11.02
N PHE A 464 -26.92 27.50 -10.47
CA PHE A 464 -27.71 27.47 -9.25
C PHE A 464 -29.13 26.99 -9.51
N LYS A 465 -29.68 26.23 -8.57
CA LYS A 465 -31.08 25.81 -8.62
C LYS A 465 -31.95 26.78 -7.81
N GLY A 466 -32.72 27.62 -8.52
CA GLY A 466 -33.65 28.56 -7.92
C GLY A 466 -32.96 29.69 -7.14
N THR A 467 -33.33 29.88 -5.87
CA THR A 467 -32.74 30.90 -4.99
C THR A 467 -31.56 30.39 -4.15
N SER A 468 -31.13 29.14 -4.36
CA SER A 468 -30.03 28.54 -3.58
C SER A 468 -28.67 29.11 -3.96
N SER A 469 -27.78 29.21 -2.97
CA SER A 469 -26.36 29.54 -3.15
C SER A 469 -25.51 28.36 -3.67
N GLN A 470 -26.12 27.18 -3.78
CA GLN A 470 -25.44 25.91 -4.06
C GLN A 470 -25.42 25.59 -5.56
N LEU A 471 -24.24 25.23 -6.05
CA LEU A 471 -23.96 24.84 -7.42
C LEU A 471 -24.54 23.45 -7.71
N ASN A 472 -25.17 23.29 -8.86
CA ASN A 472 -25.76 22.04 -9.31
C ASN A 472 -25.44 21.78 -10.78
N ILE A 473 -25.28 20.51 -11.16
CA ILE A 473 -25.22 20.11 -12.57
C ILE A 473 -26.66 20.14 -13.12
N THR A 474 -27.04 21.24 -13.75
CA THR A 474 -28.39 21.45 -14.29
C THR A 474 -28.56 20.80 -15.67
N ASP A 475 -27.46 20.63 -16.41
CA ASP A 475 -27.44 19.93 -17.69
C ASP A 475 -26.26 18.94 -17.75
N SER A 476 -26.52 17.69 -17.38
CA SER A 476 -25.50 16.64 -17.41
C SER A 476 -25.05 16.30 -18.83
N ALA A 477 -25.94 16.39 -19.82
CA ALA A 477 -25.61 16.06 -21.21
C ALA A 477 -24.66 17.10 -21.81
N LYS A 478 -24.85 18.38 -21.48
CA LYS A 478 -23.94 19.47 -21.85
C LYS A 478 -22.56 19.29 -21.22
N LEU A 479 -22.50 18.90 -19.94
CA LEU A 479 -21.24 18.58 -19.28
C LEU A 479 -20.52 17.41 -19.97
N ASP A 480 -21.21 16.30 -20.20
CA ASP A 480 -20.62 15.12 -20.85
C ASP A 480 -20.18 15.41 -22.29
N ALA A 481 -20.91 16.27 -23.01
CA ALA A 481 -20.52 16.73 -24.35
C ALA A 481 -19.26 17.59 -24.31
N ALA A 482 -19.15 18.53 -23.36
CA ALA A 482 -17.97 19.36 -23.19
C ALA A 482 -16.73 18.52 -22.86
N LEU A 483 -16.84 17.60 -21.89
CA LEU A 483 -15.74 16.71 -21.48
C LEU A 483 -15.28 15.77 -22.60
N ARG A 484 -16.21 15.28 -23.42
CA ARG A 484 -15.90 14.34 -24.51
C ARG A 484 -15.35 15.01 -25.76
N ASN A 485 -15.96 16.12 -26.16
CA ASN A 485 -15.71 16.72 -27.47
C ASN A 485 -14.77 17.94 -27.40
N ASN A 486 -14.65 18.59 -26.24
CA ASN A 486 -13.75 19.73 -26.04
C ASN A 486 -12.98 19.64 -24.69
N PRO A 487 -12.29 18.52 -24.41
CA PRO A 487 -11.53 18.37 -23.17
C PRO A 487 -10.47 19.46 -22.97
N ASP A 488 -9.82 19.90 -24.04
CA ASP A 488 -8.77 20.93 -23.98
C ASP A 488 -9.34 22.31 -23.63
N GLY A 489 -10.55 22.65 -24.13
CA GLY A 489 -11.26 23.87 -23.73
C GLY A 489 -11.68 23.85 -22.26
N VAL A 490 -12.14 22.70 -21.76
CA VAL A 490 -12.45 22.51 -20.33
C VAL A 490 -11.17 22.64 -19.49
N ALA A 491 -10.07 22.03 -19.94
CA ALA A 491 -8.77 22.14 -19.30
C ALA A 491 -8.36 23.62 -19.20
N ALA A 492 -8.39 24.34 -20.32
CA ALA A 492 -8.06 25.76 -20.37
C ALA A 492 -8.94 26.58 -19.41
N PHE A 493 -10.25 26.32 -19.35
CA PHE A 493 -11.13 27.00 -18.40
C PHE A 493 -10.64 26.88 -16.94
N PHE A 494 -10.26 25.68 -16.51
CA PHE A 494 -9.81 25.45 -15.14
C PHE A 494 -8.35 25.84 -14.87
N SER A 495 -7.45 25.62 -15.82
CA SER A 495 -5.99 25.68 -15.61
C SER A 495 -5.25 26.85 -16.27
N THR A 496 -5.93 27.75 -17.01
CA THR A 496 -5.26 28.88 -17.69
C THR A 496 -4.54 29.83 -16.72
N GLY A 497 -3.24 29.66 -16.55
CA GLY A 497 -2.34 30.61 -15.87
C GLY A 497 -2.91 31.27 -14.61
N SER A 498 -2.68 32.57 -14.44
CA SER A 498 -3.19 33.36 -13.30
C SER A 498 -4.62 33.87 -13.49
N THR A 499 -5.25 33.65 -14.64
CA THR A 499 -6.58 34.19 -15.00
C THR A 499 -7.68 33.15 -15.07
N GLY A 500 -7.33 31.87 -15.05
CA GLY A 500 -8.23 30.72 -15.10
C GLY A 500 -9.09 30.60 -13.84
N PHE A 501 -10.12 29.74 -13.92
CA PHE A 501 -11.13 29.58 -12.88
C PHE A 501 -10.49 29.31 -11.51
N ALA A 502 -9.61 28.30 -11.46
CA ALA A 502 -9.02 27.85 -10.22
C ALA A 502 -8.02 28.85 -9.64
N ALA A 503 -7.24 29.55 -10.47
CA ALA A 503 -6.31 30.59 -10.02
C ALA A 503 -7.03 31.81 -9.41
N ARG A 504 -8.14 32.24 -10.03
CA ARG A 504 -8.99 33.31 -9.49
C ARG A 504 -9.59 32.93 -8.14
N LEU A 505 -10.11 31.71 -8.04
CA LEU A 505 -10.68 31.22 -6.80
C LEU A 505 -9.62 31.01 -5.72
N ASP A 506 -8.44 30.46 -6.05
CA ASP A 506 -7.33 30.31 -5.11
C ASP A 506 -6.85 31.67 -4.58
N THR A 507 -6.76 32.69 -5.45
CA THR A 507 -6.43 34.07 -5.04
C THR A 507 -7.43 34.61 -4.03
N LEU A 508 -8.73 34.42 -4.27
CA LEU A 508 -9.77 34.85 -3.35
C LEU A 508 -9.69 34.10 -2.02
N LEU A 509 -9.53 32.78 -2.06
CA LEU A 509 -9.36 31.95 -0.88
C LEU A 509 -8.10 32.34 -0.10
N ASN A 510 -7.01 32.72 -0.78
CA ASN A 510 -5.78 33.20 -0.16
C ASN A 510 -6.01 34.42 0.73
N ASN A 511 -6.88 35.34 0.31
CA ASN A 511 -7.24 36.49 1.15
C ASN A 511 -7.99 36.05 2.42
N TYR A 512 -8.85 35.04 2.34
CA TYR A 512 -9.68 34.60 3.47
C TYR A 512 -8.92 33.76 4.50
N ILE A 513 -8.13 32.79 4.04
CA ILE A 513 -7.48 31.78 4.91
C ILE A 513 -5.95 31.81 4.86
N GLY A 514 -5.35 32.72 4.08
CA GLY A 514 -3.90 32.79 3.87
C GLY A 514 -3.36 31.63 3.03
N ALA A 515 -2.10 31.70 2.61
CA ALA A 515 -1.50 30.73 1.68
C ALA A 515 -1.44 29.31 2.26
N THR A 516 -1.17 29.22 3.57
CA THR A 516 -1.05 27.97 4.34
C THR A 516 -2.38 27.49 4.93
N GLY A 517 -3.47 28.25 4.77
CA GLY A 517 -4.76 27.95 5.42
C GLY A 517 -4.79 28.28 6.92
N THR A 518 -3.77 28.97 7.44
CA THR A 518 -3.65 29.35 8.87
C THR A 518 -3.61 30.87 9.08
N GLY A 519 -3.93 31.65 8.04
CA GLY A 519 -3.82 33.12 8.03
C GLY A 519 -5.07 33.79 7.45
N GLY A 520 -4.88 34.94 6.81
CA GLY A 520 -5.95 35.68 6.13
C GLY A 520 -6.97 36.32 7.09
N GLN A 521 -8.05 36.84 6.50
CA GLN A 521 -9.08 37.60 7.22
C GLN A 521 -9.76 36.78 8.33
N ILE A 522 -9.92 35.46 8.17
CA ILE A 522 -10.46 34.61 9.24
C ILE A 522 -9.54 34.59 10.46
N LYS A 523 -8.22 34.48 10.23
CA LYS A 523 -7.24 34.51 11.33
C LYS A 523 -7.25 35.85 12.04
N ASP A 524 -7.41 36.95 11.30
CA ASP A 524 -7.49 38.29 11.88
C ASP A 524 -8.73 38.46 12.75
N GLN A 525 -9.90 38.01 12.28
CA GLN A 525 -11.15 38.03 13.06
C GLN A 525 -11.05 37.18 14.34
N THR A 526 -10.54 35.95 14.23
CA THR A 526 -10.39 35.05 15.40
C THR A 526 -9.41 35.62 16.41
N ASN A 527 -8.30 36.23 15.97
CA ASN A 527 -7.35 36.93 16.83
C ASN A 527 -7.98 38.14 17.53
N ALA A 528 -8.82 38.91 16.84
CA ALA A 528 -9.52 40.07 17.43
C ALA A 528 -10.52 39.63 18.52
N LEU A 529 -11.28 38.56 18.27
CA LEU A 529 -12.19 37.97 19.26
C LEU A 529 -11.44 37.38 20.46
N ALA A 530 -10.31 36.70 20.23
CA ALA A 530 -9.47 36.17 21.30
C ALA A 530 -8.90 37.29 22.18
N LYS A 531 -8.40 38.38 21.59
CA LYS A 531 -7.97 39.58 22.32
C LYS A 531 -9.10 40.23 23.10
N ALA A 532 -10.32 40.25 22.55
CA ALA A 532 -11.49 40.75 23.26
C ALA A 532 -11.82 39.88 24.49
N ASN A 533 -11.68 38.55 24.38
CA ASN A 533 -11.84 37.64 25.51
C ASN A 533 -10.79 37.87 26.59
N THR A 534 -9.51 38.05 26.24
CA THR A 534 -8.46 38.38 27.22
C THR A 534 -8.77 39.68 27.97
N LYS A 535 -9.27 40.71 27.27
CA LYS A 535 -9.71 41.97 27.93
C LYS A 535 -10.91 41.76 28.85
N ILE A 536 -11.82 40.86 28.50
CA ILE A 536 -12.95 40.48 29.35
C ILE A 536 -12.45 39.75 30.61
N ASP A 537 -11.46 38.86 30.48
CA ASP A 537 -10.83 38.18 31.63
C ASP A 537 -10.22 39.18 32.61
N ASP A 538 -9.48 40.17 32.10
CA ASP A 538 -8.91 41.24 32.91
C ASP A 538 -9.99 42.05 33.65
N GLN A 539 -11.12 42.33 32.98
CA GLN A 539 -12.25 43.04 33.57
C GLN A 539 -12.95 42.21 34.66
N ILE A 540 -13.13 40.90 34.43
CA ILE A 540 -13.69 39.99 35.43
C ILE A 540 -12.78 39.93 36.65
N ALA A 541 -11.47 39.74 36.47
CA ALA A 541 -10.51 39.69 37.58
C ALA A 541 -10.50 41.00 38.41
N ALA A 542 -10.60 42.16 37.74
CA ALA A 542 -10.70 43.45 38.43
C ALA A 542 -12.01 43.59 39.24
N LEU A 543 -13.14 43.13 38.69
CA LEU A 543 -14.43 43.12 39.37
C LEU A 543 -14.44 42.14 40.55
N GLU A 544 -13.89 40.94 40.39
CA GLU A 544 -13.78 39.94 41.46
C GLU A 544 -12.94 40.47 42.63
N LYS A 545 -11.80 41.10 42.34
CA LYS A 545 -10.97 41.74 43.37
C LYS A 545 -11.73 42.84 44.12
N ARG A 546 -12.58 43.59 43.43
CA ARG A 546 -13.42 44.63 44.03
C ARG A 546 -14.52 44.04 44.93
N ILE A 547 -15.20 43.00 44.45
CA ILE A 547 -16.24 42.28 45.21
C ILE A 547 -15.63 41.68 46.48
N GLU A 548 -14.44 41.10 46.41
CA GLU A 548 -13.75 40.54 47.57
C GLU A 548 -13.33 41.62 48.58
N ALA A 549 -12.79 42.75 48.11
CA ALA A 549 -12.50 43.88 49.00
C ALA A 549 -13.77 44.43 49.69
N GLN A 550 -14.91 44.41 48.99
CA GLN A 550 -16.21 44.79 49.56
C GLN A 550 -16.69 43.76 50.60
N ARG A 551 -16.53 42.47 50.33
CA ARG A 551 -16.80 41.38 51.29
C ARG A 551 -16.02 41.58 52.58
N VAL A 552 -14.70 41.70 52.51
CA VAL A 552 -13.83 41.90 53.69
C VAL A 552 -14.25 43.14 54.48
N ARG A 553 -14.63 44.22 53.79
CA ARG A 553 -15.11 45.44 54.46
C ARG A 553 -16.45 45.21 55.15
N MET A 554 -17.38 44.51 54.52
CA MET A 554 -18.69 44.20 55.09
C MET A 554 -18.55 43.28 56.31
N GLU A 555 -17.77 42.20 56.19
CA GLU A 555 -17.40 41.32 57.30
C GLU A 555 -16.81 42.11 58.47
N ALA A 556 -15.81 42.96 58.22
CA ALA A 556 -15.21 43.79 59.26
C ALA A 556 -16.23 44.73 59.94
N THR A 557 -17.17 45.30 59.18
CA THR A 557 -18.25 46.11 59.76
C THR A 557 -19.21 45.29 60.61
N PHE A 558 -19.57 44.07 60.19
CA PHE A 558 -20.43 43.18 60.96
C PHE A 558 -19.75 42.73 62.26
N ILE A 559 -18.47 42.34 62.20
CA ILE A 559 -17.67 42.00 63.39
C ILE A 559 -17.57 43.19 64.36
N ALA A 560 -17.34 44.42 63.84
CA ALA A 560 -17.29 45.62 64.68
C ALA A 560 -18.66 45.94 65.32
N MET A 561 -19.76 45.71 64.61
CA MET A 561 -21.11 45.82 65.15
C MET A 561 -21.37 44.76 66.22
N GLU A 562 -21.02 43.50 66.01
CA GLU A 562 -21.14 42.44 67.03
C GLU A 562 -20.34 42.76 68.29
N SER A 563 -19.09 43.24 68.14
CA SER A 563 -18.27 43.68 69.27
C SER A 563 -18.93 44.85 70.02
N SER A 564 -19.54 45.77 69.30
CA SER A 564 -20.26 46.90 69.89
C SER A 564 -21.52 46.44 70.63
N ILE A 565 -22.32 45.55 70.04
CA ILE A 565 -23.51 44.96 70.68
C ILE A 565 -23.09 44.16 71.92
N SER A 566 -22.00 43.41 71.87
CA SER A 566 -21.46 42.69 73.03
C SER A 566 -21.12 43.65 74.18
N LYS A 567 -20.45 44.77 73.89
CA LYS A 567 -20.17 45.83 74.87
C LYS A 567 -21.45 46.47 75.40
N TYR A 568 -22.43 46.73 74.54
CA TYR A 568 -23.73 47.27 74.94
C TYR A 568 -24.48 46.30 75.85
N ASN A 569 -24.51 45.00 75.53
CA ASN A 569 -25.11 43.97 76.37
C ASN A 569 -24.37 43.84 77.71
N GLN A 570 -23.03 43.87 77.72
CA GLN A 570 -22.26 43.92 78.98
C GLN A 570 -22.58 45.17 79.81
N MET A 571 -22.70 46.33 79.17
CA MET A 571 -23.05 47.59 79.83
C MET A 571 -24.50 47.59 80.32
N GLN A 572 -25.42 46.98 79.57
CA GLN A 572 -26.80 46.77 79.99
C GLN A 572 -26.86 45.80 81.17
N THR A 573 -26.14 44.68 81.17
CA THR A 573 -26.05 43.78 82.32
C THR A 573 -25.42 44.49 83.53
N LEU A 574 -24.42 45.34 83.34
CA LEU A 574 -23.87 46.19 84.40
C LEU A 574 -24.90 47.19 84.92
N LEU A 575 -25.71 47.80 84.04
CA LEU A 575 -26.76 48.73 84.41
C LEU A 575 -27.93 48.01 85.11
N GLU A 576 -28.31 46.84 84.64
CA GLU A 576 -29.32 45.96 85.25
C GLU A 576 -28.84 45.47 86.61
N ASN A 577 -27.56 45.15 86.78
CA ASN A 577 -26.98 44.83 88.08
C ASN A 577 -26.93 46.08 89.00
N ALA A 578 -26.64 47.27 88.46
CA ALA A 578 -26.63 48.53 89.21
C ALA A 578 -28.04 49.07 89.56
N LEU A 579 -29.05 48.73 88.75
CA LEU A 579 -30.46 49.11 88.96
C LEU A 579 -31.22 48.02 89.74
N GLY A 580 -30.82 46.76 89.60
CA GLY A 580 -31.35 45.61 90.33
C GLY A 580 -30.89 45.54 91.79
N THR A 581 -29.75 46.16 92.12
CA THR A 581 -29.28 46.32 93.51
C THR A 581 -30.01 47.43 94.29
N ASN A 582 -31.05 48.06 93.72
CA ASN A 582 -31.88 49.05 94.43
C ASN A 582 -33.29 48.55 94.77
N LYS A 583 -33.55 47.24 94.71
CA LYS A 583 -34.74 46.62 95.31
C LYS A 583 -34.36 45.42 96.16
N ASP A 584 -33.67 45.70 97.26
CA ASP A 584 -33.92 45.09 98.57
C ASP A 584 -32.85 45.62 99.55
N ASP A 585 -33.16 46.75 100.18
CA ASP A 585 -32.73 47.02 101.56
C ASP A 585 -33.58 48.15 102.18
N LYS A 586 -34.87 47.83 102.40
CA LYS A 586 -35.60 48.22 103.62
C LYS A 586 -36.55 47.09 104.03
N LYS A 587 -36.15 46.44 105.13
CA LYS A 587 -36.83 45.49 106.03
C LYS A 587 -36.77 44.01 105.68
#